data_AF-A0A497ELD8-F1
#
_entry.id   AF-A0A497ELD8-F1
#
_cell.length_a   1.000
_cell.length_b   1.000
_cell.length_c   1.000
_cell.angle_alpha   90.00
_cell.angle_beta   90.00
_cell.angle_gamma   90.00
#
_symmetry.space_group_name_H-M   'P 1'
#
loop_
_entity.id
_entity.type
_entity.pdbx_description
1 polymer ?
#
loop_
_entity_poly.entity_id
_entity_poly.type
_entity_poly.pdbx_seq_one_letter_code
_entity_poly.pdbx_strand_id
1 'polypeptide(L)'
;MRFKSHKGGKTLSVSSNKKLIEYLEKESLIRKVDEDTLRIGSYIILKTAQGWRLIKDSKELGTYPKAIIKEDRVLLAKNMGMLLEVTPQRHREILSIHKARLIAGVCGDGSLSTKGTFEMKFINSDDNLLKMYIEALEKVYGIRKPSILYDYRKGKPVAHVKVTRQSIVEDVYKYCKKRGAKYWVVPLEYLDREAAIEFLSFYYSCDGSYDYRPRKGTREIIFKSCSLNALHGIKRLLETHLGAESHFRKPEYDKRRGELYYRLVVSRVDNLRKLFLHGFTSYRTDHQRVLNEIKRWALGES
;
A
#
# COMPACT_ATOMS: atom_id res chain seq x y z
N MET A 1 -43.93 6.00 54.24
CA MET A 1 -42.51 6.07 53.81
C MET A 1 -42.43 6.86 52.52
N ARG A 2 -41.65 7.95 52.51
CA ARG A 2 -41.38 8.81 51.35
C ARG A 2 -40.14 8.28 50.62
N PHE A 3 -40.21 8.14 49.30
CA PHE A 3 -39.03 8.19 48.44
C PHE A 3 -39.32 9.13 47.26
N LYS A 4 -38.68 10.31 47.27
CA LYS A 4 -38.61 11.21 46.11
C LYS A 4 -37.33 10.90 45.35
N SER A 5 -37.44 10.45 44.10
CA SER A 5 -36.28 10.30 43.20
C SER A 5 -35.93 11.66 42.57
N HIS A 6 -34.71 12.15 42.77
CA HIS A 6 -34.10 13.18 41.93
C HIS A 6 -33.40 12.49 40.75
N LYS A 7 -33.87 12.75 39.51
CA LYS A 7 -33.07 12.54 38.29
C LYS A 7 -32.87 13.89 37.61
N GLY A 8 -31.75 14.53 37.92
CA GLY A 8 -31.23 15.66 37.15
C GLY A 8 -30.51 15.14 35.92
N GLY A 9 -31.24 14.92 34.82
CA GLY A 9 -30.65 14.70 33.50
C GLY A 9 -30.32 16.05 32.87
N LYS A 10 -29.06 16.47 32.88
CA LYS A 10 -28.60 17.60 32.07
C LYS A 10 -28.62 17.20 30.60
N THR A 11 -29.62 17.66 29.87
CA THR A 11 -29.66 17.66 28.41
C THR A 11 -28.52 18.54 27.90
N LEU A 12 -27.46 17.93 27.36
CA LEU A 12 -26.42 18.65 26.64
C LEU A 12 -27.05 19.30 25.39
N SER A 13 -26.98 20.63 25.31
CA SER A 13 -27.61 21.40 24.25
C SER A 13 -26.98 21.09 22.89
N VAL A 14 -27.81 21.01 21.84
CA VAL A 14 -27.40 20.77 20.44
C VAL A 14 -26.37 21.81 19.95
N SER A 15 -26.35 23.02 20.52
CA SER A 15 -25.36 24.05 20.18
C SER A 15 -23.94 23.74 20.68
N SER A 16 -23.81 23.01 21.80
CA SER A 16 -22.53 22.61 22.38
C SER A 16 -21.85 21.55 21.53
N ASN A 17 -22.63 20.64 20.93
CA ASN A 17 -22.11 19.63 19.99
C ASN A 17 -21.63 20.26 18.68
N LYS A 18 -22.33 21.28 18.16
CA LYS A 18 -21.91 21.94 16.91
C LYS A 18 -20.60 22.71 17.07
N LYS A 19 -20.42 23.42 18.19
CA LYS A 19 -19.15 24.08 18.54
C LYS A 19 -18.02 23.09 18.81
N LEU A 20 -18.32 21.94 19.42
CA LEU A 20 -17.32 20.88 19.65
C LEU A 20 -16.90 20.23 18.33
N ILE A 21 -17.84 19.98 17.41
CA ILE A 21 -17.55 19.46 16.06
C ILE A 21 -16.72 20.48 15.27
N GLU A 22 -17.10 21.75 15.24
CA GLU A 22 -16.30 22.81 14.58
C GLU A 22 -14.91 22.98 15.22
N TYR A 23 -14.79 22.81 16.54
CA TYR A 23 -13.50 22.84 17.24
C TYR A 23 -12.62 21.64 16.87
N LEU A 24 -13.19 20.44 16.85
CA LEU A 24 -12.50 19.20 16.45
C LEU A 24 -12.11 19.22 14.97
N GLU A 25 -12.97 19.75 14.09
CA GLU A 25 -12.66 19.98 12.67
C GLU A 25 -11.52 20.99 12.52
N LYS A 26 -11.53 22.09 13.30
CA LYS A 26 -10.42 23.06 13.33
C LYS A 26 -9.11 22.48 13.88
N GLU A 27 -9.13 21.52 14.80
CA GLU A 27 -7.93 20.83 15.29
C GLU A 27 -7.47 19.69 14.37
N SER A 28 -8.34 19.23 13.46
CA SER A 28 -8.02 18.18 12.49
C SER A 28 -7.20 18.65 11.30
N LEU A 29 -7.17 19.96 11.06
CA LEU A 29 -6.50 20.58 9.91
C LEU A 29 -5.12 21.10 10.26
N ILE A 30 -4.21 21.01 9.29
CA ILE A 30 -2.89 21.63 9.39
C ILE A 30 -3.05 23.15 9.42
N ARG A 31 -2.50 23.77 10.46
CA ARG A 31 -2.44 25.22 10.59
C ARG A 31 -1.03 25.70 10.27
N LYS A 32 -0.91 26.54 9.24
CA LYS A 32 0.33 27.28 8.99
C LYS A 32 0.39 28.44 9.99
N VAL A 33 1.37 28.41 10.88
CA VAL A 33 1.56 29.45 11.91
C VAL A 33 2.34 30.62 11.31
N ASP A 34 3.40 30.30 10.57
CA ASP A 34 4.21 31.23 9.78
C ASP A 34 4.81 30.49 8.57
N GLU A 35 5.74 31.11 7.84
CA GLU A 35 6.33 30.51 6.64
C GLU A 35 7.04 29.17 6.88
N ASP A 36 7.63 29.00 8.06
CA ASP A 36 8.49 27.87 8.42
C ASP A 36 7.87 26.96 9.49
N THR A 37 6.73 27.34 10.08
CA THR A 37 6.08 26.60 11.16
C THR A 37 4.70 26.09 10.78
N LEU A 38 4.52 24.78 10.91
CA LEU A 38 3.22 24.10 10.79
C LEU A 38 2.81 23.52 12.13
N ARG A 39 1.50 23.52 12.41
CA ARG A 39 0.91 22.88 13.58
C ARG A 39 -0.16 21.89 13.14
N ILE A 40 -0.14 20.68 13.70
CA ILE A 40 -1.12 19.64 13.46
C ILE A 40 -1.41 18.94 14.80
N GLY A 41 -2.61 19.12 15.36
CA GLY A 41 -2.89 18.72 16.75
C GLY A 41 -1.85 19.26 17.75
N SER A 42 -1.24 18.36 18.54
CA SER A 42 -0.17 18.70 19.49
C SER A 42 1.25 18.72 18.89
N TYR A 43 1.37 18.49 17.58
CA TYR A 43 2.65 18.49 16.89
C TYR A 43 2.98 19.87 16.32
N ILE A 44 4.25 20.24 16.44
CA ILE A 44 4.86 21.40 15.76
C ILE A 44 5.90 20.88 14.79
N ILE A 45 5.84 21.35 13.55
CA ILE A 45 6.77 20.98 12.48
C ILE A 45 7.45 22.26 11.99
N LEU A 46 8.76 22.33 12.21
CA LEU A 46 9.57 23.51 11.90
C LEU A 46 10.48 23.21 10.73
N LYS A 47 10.48 24.06 9.71
CA LYS A 47 11.48 24.04 8.65
C LYS A 47 12.77 24.64 9.18
N THR A 48 13.88 23.96 8.95
CA THR A 48 15.23 24.35 9.38
C THR A 48 16.20 24.20 8.20
N ALA A 49 17.42 24.71 8.36
CA ALA A 49 18.47 24.54 7.34
C ALA A 49 18.80 23.06 7.06
N GLN A 50 18.59 22.17 8.04
CA GLN A 50 18.86 20.73 7.96
C GLN A 50 17.63 19.91 7.53
N GLY A 51 16.47 20.54 7.31
CA GLY A 51 15.24 19.88 6.87
C GLY A 51 14.02 20.30 7.67
N TRP A 52 13.31 19.34 8.25
CA TRP A 52 12.05 19.52 8.97
C TRP A 52 12.13 18.87 10.34
N ARG A 53 12.06 19.66 11.39
CA ARG A 53 12.11 19.22 12.79
C ARG A 53 10.69 18.97 13.30
N LEU A 54 10.46 17.79 13.88
CA LEU A 54 9.17 17.42 14.48
C LEU A 54 9.26 17.46 16.00
N ILE A 55 8.36 18.21 16.61
CA ILE A 55 8.24 18.35 18.06
C ILE A 55 6.84 17.94 18.49
N LYS A 56 6.74 17.18 19.57
CA LYS A 56 5.47 16.85 20.23
C LYS A 56 5.63 17.09 21.73
N ASP A 57 4.75 17.89 22.32
CA ASP A 57 4.72 18.15 23.77
C ASP A 57 6.11 18.58 24.32
N SER A 58 6.75 19.54 23.61
CA SER A 58 8.10 20.05 23.89
C SER A 58 9.26 19.05 23.74
N LYS A 59 9.00 17.82 23.29
CA LYS A 59 10.03 16.81 22.97
C LYS A 59 10.26 16.72 21.47
N GLU A 60 11.52 16.82 21.06
CA GLU A 60 11.90 16.53 19.68
C GLU A 60 11.78 15.02 19.39
N LEU A 61 11.06 14.70 18.32
CA LEU A 61 10.93 13.33 17.81
C LEU A 61 11.95 13.02 16.71
N GLY A 62 12.45 14.05 16.03
CA GLY A 62 13.55 13.95 15.07
C GLY A 62 13.56 15.07 14.04
N THR A 63 14.57 15.02 13.17
CA THR A 63 14.74 15.92 12.02
C THR A 63 14.75 15.11 10.72
N TYR A 64 14.02 15.57 9.71
CA TYR A 64 13.73 14.85 8.48
C TYR A 64 14.08 15.69 7.25
N PRO A 65 14.73 15.14 6.22
CA PRO A 65 15.23 15.93 5.09
C PRO A 65 14.11 16.50 4.21
N LYS A 66 12.91 15.90 4.20
CA LYS A 66 11.79 16.31 3.34
C LYS A 66 10.46 16.11 4.07
N ALA A 67 9.51 16.99 3.76
CA ALA A 67 8.12 16.88 4.19
C ALA A 67 7.19 16.95 2.97
N ILE A 68 6.14 16.14 2.99
CA ILE A 68 4.98 16.24 2.08
C ILE A 68 3.80 16.63 2.95
N ILE A 69 3.26 17.82 2.71
CA ILE A 69 2.16 18.39 3.48
C ILE A 69 0.87 18.09 2.73
N LYS A 70 -0.08 17.43 3.39
CA LYS A 70 -1.43 17.15 2.90
C LYS A 70 -2.45 17.82 3.80
N GLU A 71 -3.69 17.87 3.39
CA GLU A 71 -4.74 18.57 4.16
C GLU A 71 -4.90 18.04 5.59
N ASP A 72 -4.79 16.72 5.77
CA ASP A 72 -5.08 16.00 7.01
C ASP A 72 -3.85 15.37 7.69
N ARG A 73 -2.68 15.42 7.05
CA ARG A 73 -1.46 14.77 7.53
C ARG A 73 -0.18 15.36 6.95
N VAL A 74 0.93 15.17 7.67
CA VAL A 74 2.28 15.42 7.15
C VAL A 74 3.05 14.11 7.05
N LEU A 75 3.75 13.92 5.93
CA LEU A 75 4.62 12.78 5.70
C LEU A 75 6.07 13.24 5.71
N LEU A 76 6.84 12.80 6.69
CA LEU A 76 8.24 13.17 6.86
C LEU A 76 9.14 12.05 6.37
N ALA A 77 10.06 12.34 5.46
CA ALA A 77 10.88 11.33 4.82
C ALA A 77 11.90 10.71 5.79
N LYS A 78 11.97 9.37 5.85
CA LYS A 78 12.99 8.61 6.58
C LYS A 78 13.89 7.86 5.61
N ASN A 79 14.87 7.13 6.16
CA ASN A 79 15.78 6.29 5.40
C ASN A 79 15.06 5.12 4.71
N MET A 80 15.66 4.60 3.63
CA MET A 80 15.25 3.36 2.94
C MET A 80 13.77 3.34 2.53
N GLY A 81 13.24 4.49 2.10
CA GLY A 81 11.87 4.62 1.62
C GLY A 81 10.80 4.47 2.71
N MET A 82 11.16 4.63 3.99
CA MET A 82 10.22 4.80 5.09
C MET A 82 9.76 6.26 5.19
N LEU A 83 8.57 6.48 5.74
CA LEU A 83 8.04 7.81 6.08
C LEU A 83 7.54 7.78 7.53
N LEU A 84 7.61 8.91 8.22
CA LEU A 84 6.84 9.15 9.44
C LEU A 84 5.56 9.91 9.05
N GLU A 85 4.42 9.25 9.18
CA GLU A 85 3.12 9.89 9.09
C GLU A 85 2.82 10.59 10.40
N VAL A 86 2.42 11.86 10.32
CA VAL A 86 1.93 12.65 11.45
C VAL A 86 0.51 13.10 11.13
N THR A 87 -0.41 12.73 12.00
CA THR A 87 -1.82 13.14 12.01
C THR A 87 -2.09 13.90 13.31
N PRO A 88 -3.23 14.60 13.45
CA PRO A 88 -3.56 15.30 14.69
C PRO A 88 -3.56 14.37 15.91
N GLN A 89 -3.95 13.10 15.72
CA GLN A 89 -4.12 12.13 16.80
C GLN A 89 -2.83 11.35 17.12
N ARG A 90 -2.01 11.04 16.12
CA ARG A 90 -0.85 10.15 16.29
C ARG A 90 0.22 10.36 15.22
N HIS A 91 1.40 9.79 15.46
CA HIS A 91 2.39 9.52 14.43
C HIS A 91 2.64 8.02 14.30
N ARG A 92 3.04 7.55 13.12
CA ARG A 92 3.47 6.17 12.88
C ARG A 92 4.41 6.06 11.69
N GLU A 93 5.19 4.99 11.64
CA GLU A 93 6.01 4.66 10.47
C GLU A 93 5.16 3.99 9.39
N ILE A 94 5.33 4.43 8.14
CA ILE A 94 4.69 3.86 6.96
C ILE A 94 5.71 3.70 5.83
N LEU A 95 5.39 2.86 4.84
CA LEU A 95 6.18 2.71 3.62
C LEU A 95 5.83 3.84 2.65
N SER A 96 6.82 4.36 1.94
CA SER A 96 6.58 5.14 0.73
C SER A 96 5.98 4.26 -0.38
N ILE A 97 5.30 4.88 -1.34
CA ILE A 97 4.77 4.19 -2.52
C ILE A 97 5.85 3.39 -3.27
N HIS A 98 7.07 3.92 -3.37
CA HIS A 98 8.17 3.24 -4.05
C HIS A 98 8.65 2.00 -3.27
N LYS A 99 8.73 2.08 -1.94
CA LYS A 99 9.07 0.92 -1.10
C LYS A 99 7.98 -0.14 -1.15
N ALA A 100 6.70 0.26 -1.13
CA ALA A 100 5.57 -0.64 -1.31
C ALA A 100 5.61 -1.36 -2.67
N ARG A 101 5.96 -0.64 -3.75
CA ARG A 101 6.17 -1.20 -5.09
C ARG A 101 7.26 -2.28 -5.11
N LEU A 102 8.42 -2.02 -4.52
CA LEU A 102 9.51 -3.01 -4.47
C LEU A 102 9.07 -4.29 -3.78
N ILE A 103 8.41 -4.16 -2.62
CA ILE A 103 7.90 -5.31 -1.87
C ILE A 103 6.87 -6.06 -2.69
N ALA A 104 5.91 -5.37 -3.31
CA ALA A 104 4.89 -5.98 -4.16
C ALA A 104 5.51 -6.74 -5.34
N GLY A 105 6.53 -6.18 -5.99
CA GLY A 105 7.27 -6.84 -7.08
C GLY A 105 7.96 -8.12 -6.61
N VAL A 106 8.63 -8.08 -5.45
CA VAL A 106 9.25 -9.27 -4.85
C VAL A 106 8.22 -10.35 -4.50
N CYS A 107 7.06 -9.94 -3.97
CA CYS A 107 5.98 -10.84 -3.59
C CYS A 107 5.25 -11.47 -4.79
N GLY A 108 5.11 -10.74 -5.90
CA GLY A 108 4.42 -11.19 -7.11
C GLY A 108 5.31 -12.04 -8.02
N ASP A 109 6.36 -11.42 -8.57
CA ASP A 109 7.21 -11.99 -9.63
C ASP A 109 8.69 -12.07 -9.24
N GLY A 110 8.97 -12.03 -7.93
CA GLY A 110 10.33 -11.99 -7.44
C GLY A 110 10.71 -13.16 -6.53
N SER A 111 11.89 -13.01 -5.95
CA SER A 111 12.36 -13.91 -4.90
C SER A 111 13.27 -13.17 -3.93
N LEU A 112 13.34 -13.69 -2.71
CA LEU A 112 14.15 -13.13 -1.64
C LEU A 112 14.84 -14.25 -0.86
N SER A 113 16.17 -14.19 -0.82
CA SER A 113 17.02 -15.09 -0.04
C SER A 113 17.91 -14.31 0.92
N THR A 114 17.90 -14.73 2.18
CA THR A 114 18.83 -14.26 3.23
C THR A 114 19.74 -15.39 3.72
N LYS A 115 19.69 -16.56 3.08
CA LYS A 115 20.53 -17.73 3.40
C LYS A 115 21.53 -17.96 2.28
N GLY A 116 22.81 -18.13 2.63
CA GLY A 116 23.91 -18.25 1.67
C GLY A 116 24.23 -16.91 1.03
N THR A 117 23.72 -16.67 -0.18
CA THR A 117 23.86 -15.37 -0.86
C THR A 117 22.62 -14.51 -0.61
N PHE A 118 22.82 -13.34 0.01
CA PHE A 118 21.78 -12.32 0.09
C PHE A 118 21.37 -11.91 -1.31
N GLU A 119 20.10 -12.11 -1.63
CA GLU A 119 19.59 -11.87 -2.97
C GLU A 119 18.14 -11.43 -2.93
N MET A 120 17.87 -10.29 -3.56
CA MET A 120 16.55 -9.84 -3.94
C MET A 120 16.47 -9.82 -5.47
N LYS A 121 15.46 -10.50 -6.02
CA LYS A 121 15.20 -10.55 -7.46
C LYS A 121 13.79 -10.09 -7.78
N PHE A 122 13.66 -9.43 -8.93
CA PHE A 122 12.39 -9.22 -9.63
C PHE A 122 12.55 -9.74 -11.06
N ILE A 123 11.62 -10.60 -11.48
CA ILE A 123 11.74 -11.39 -12.70
C ILE A 123 10.53 -11.11 -13.58
N ASN A 124 10.67 -10.30 -14.61
CA ASN A 124 9.53 -9.89 -15.44
C ASN A 124 9.95 -9.68 -16.91
N SER A 125 8.97 -9.68 -17.81
CA SER A 125 9.17 -9.47 -19.25
C SER A 125 8.43 -8.23 -19.79
N ASP A 126 7.66 -7.53 -18.96
CA ASP A 126 7.00 -6.27 -19.29
C ASP A 126 7.93 -5.10 -18.96
N ASP A 127 8.30 -4.33 -19.99
CA ASP A 127 9.27 -3.24 -19.89
C ASP A 127 8.80 -2.11 -18.97
N ASN A 128 7.49 -1.87 -18.89
CA ASN A 128 6.93 -0.85 -18.02
C ASN A 128 7.08 -1.27 -16.55
N LEU A 129 6.79 -2.53 -16.23
CA LEU A 129 7.01 -3.06 -14.88
C LEU A 129 8.49 -3.02 -14.48
N LEU A 130 9.39 -3.38 -15.39
CA LEU A 130 10.83 -3.31 -15.16
C LEU A 130 11.29 -1.87 -14.89
N LYS A 131 10.85 -0.91 -15.72
CA LYS A 131 11.15 0.52 -15.55
C LYS A 131 10.66 1.04 -14.20
N MET A 132 9.41 0.75 -13.84
CA MET A 132 8.81 1.18 -12.57
C MET A 132 9.51 0.57 -11.35
N TYR A 133 9.97 -0.69 -11.45
CA TYR A 133 10.72 -1.36 -10.40
C TYR A 133 12.14 -0.76 -10.23
N ILE A 134 12.85 -0.51 -11.33
CA ILE A 134 14.17 0.13 -11.33
C ILE A 134 14.09 1.56 -10.77
N GLU A 135 13.07 2.33 -11.18
CA GLU A 135 12.81 3.66 -10.61
C GLU A 135 12.62 3.57 -9.09
N ALA A 136 11.87 2.58 -8.61
CA ALA A 136 11.68 2.40 -7.18
C ALA A 136 12.98 2.02 -6.45
N LEU A 137 13.87 1.23 -7.06
CA LEU A 137 15.20 0.95 -6.52
C LEU A 137 16.06 2.22 -6.40
N GLU A 138 16.00 3.10 -7.40
CA GLU A 138 16.67 4.40 -7.35
C GLU A 138 16.10 5.28 -6.23
N LYS A 139 14.77 5.41 -6.14
CA LYS A 139 14.13 6.29 -5.16
C LYS A 139 14.32 5.82 -3.72
N VAL A 140 14.35 4.51 -3.48
CA VAL A 140 14.44 3.93 -2.14
C VAL A 140 15.88 3.74 -1.68
N TYR A 141 16.77 3.32 -2.59
CA TYR A 141 18.13 2.88 -2.26
C TYR A 141 19.24 3.58 -3.06
N GLY A 142 18.90 4.49 -3.97
CA GLY A 142 19.88 5.16 -4.83
C GLY A 142 20.48 4.25 -5.92
N ILE A 143 19.90 3.08 -6.18
CA ILE A 143 20.42 2.13 -7.17
C ILE A 143 19.88 2.48 -8.56
N ARG A 144 20.69 3.18 -9.36
CA ARG A 144 20.35 3.58 -10.74
C ARG A 144 20.54 2.48 -11.78
N LYS A 145 21.56 1.64 -11.58
CA LYS A 145 21.96 0.58 -12.53
C LYS A 145 22.04 -0.76 -11.78
N PRO A 146 20.89 -1.39 -11.46
CA PRO A 146 20.92 -2.72 -10.87
C PRO A 146 21.53 -3.73 -11.84
N SER A 147 21.99 -4.86 -11.31
CA SER A 147 22.40 -5.98 -12.16
C SER A 147 21.16 -6.56 -12.85
N ILE A 148 21.21 -6.69 -14.18
CA ILE A 148 20.12 -7.27 -14.98
C ILE A 148 20.69 -8.41 -15.80
N LEU A 149 20.11 -9.59 -15.66
CA LEU A 149 20.41 -10.77 -16.48
C LEU A 149 19.18 -11.14 -17.29
N TYR A 150 19.35 -11.55 -18.55
CA TYR A 150 18.26 -11.94 -19.42
C TYR A 150 18.23 -13.47 -19.61
N ASP A 151 17.08 -14.08 -19.39
CA ASP A 151 16.81 -15.48 -19.71
C ASP A 151 16.09 -15.59 -21.07
N TYR A 152 16.80 -16.11 -22.06
CA TYR A 152 16.32 -16.27 -23.45
C TYR A 152 15.71 -17.64 -23.73
N ARG A 153 15.58 -18.52 -22.72
CA ARG A 153 15.03 -19.88 -22.93
C ARG A 153 13.52 -19.90 -23.18
N LYS A 154 12.85 -18.76 -23.04
CA LYS A 154 11.41 -18.58 -23.33
C LYS A 154 11.22 -17.77 -24.59
N GLY A 155 10.09 -17.96 -25.30
CA GLY A 155 9.78 -17.24 -26.54
C GLY A 155 9.80 -15.71 -26.41
N LYS A 156 9.58 -15.17 -25.20
CA LYS A 156 9.88 -13.78 -24.84
C LYS A 156 10.98 -13.79 -23.77
N PRO A 157 12.11 -13.07 -23.98
CA PRO A 157 13.16 -12.94 -22.96
C PRO A 157 12.61 -12.38 -21.65
N VAL A 158 13.09 -12.92 -20.54
CA VAL A 158 12.71 -12.47 -19.19
C VAL A 158 13.90 -11.80 -18.53
N ALA A 159 13.71 -10.59 -18.00
CA ALA A 159 14.75 -9.86 -17.29
C ALA A 159 14.72 -10.21 -15.80
N HIS A 160 15.89 -10.45 -15.23
CA HIS A 160 16.13 -10.71 -13.82
C HIS A 160 16.87 -9.50 -13.22
N VAL A 161 16.14 -8.58 -12.60
CA VAL A 161 16.72 -7.46 -11.86
C VAL A 161 17.17 -7.96 -10.49
N LYS A 162 18.47 -7.88 -10.20
CA LYS A 162 19.11 -8.47 -9.01
C LYS A 162 19.80 -7.42 -8.13
N VAL A 163 19.59 -7.55 -6.83
CA VAL A 163 20.29 -6.80 -5.76
C VAL A 163 20.84 -7.78 -4.74
N THR A 164 22.13 -7.66 -4.42
CA THR A 164 22.84 -8.58 -3.48
C THR A 164 23.35 -7.92 -2.21
N ARG A 165 23.19 -6.60 -2.08
CA ARG A 165 23.64 -5.87 -0.88
C ARG A 165 22.82 -6.32 0.33
N GLN A 166 23.48 -6.96 1.29
CA GLN A 166 22.86 -7.57 2.48
C GLN A 166 21.88 -6.62 3.19
N SER A 167 22.30 -5.39 3.48
CA SER A 167 21.45 -4.42 4.21
C SER A 167 20.13 -4.10 3.50
N ILE A 168 20.10 -4.13 2.17
CA ILE A 168 18.88 -3.90 1.38
C ILE A 168 17.99 -5.14 1.40
N VAL A 169 18.59 -6.32 1.25
CA VAL A 169 17.88 -7.59 1.24
C VAL A 169 17.22 -7.83 2.60
N GLU A 170 17.93 -7.58 3.70
CA GLU A 170 17.40 -7.69 5.06
C GLU A 170 16.30 -6.67 5.35
N ASP A 171 16.47 -5.43 4.88
CA ASP A 171 15.46 -4.38 5.00
C ASP A 171 14.16 -4.75 4.27
N VAL A 172 14.21 -5.31 3.06
CA VAL A 172 13.01 -5.83 2.39
C VAL A 172 12.45 -7.06 3.10
N TYR A 173 13.31 -7.99 3.53
CA TYR A 173 12.92 -9.23 4.20
C TYR A 173 12.08 -8.96 5.45
N LYS A 174 12.46 -7.96 6.26
CA LYS A 174 11.76 -7.54 7.47
C LYS A 174 10.25 -7.32 7.26
N TYR A 175 9.86 -6.81 6.10
CA TYR A 175 8.47 -6.44 5.82
C TYR A 175 7.68 -7.54 5.11
N CYS A 176 8.34 -8.37 4.30
CA CYS A 176 7.63 -9.32 3.44
C CYS A 176 7.75 -10.77 3.86
N LYS A 177 8.60 -11.14 4.83
CA LYS A 177 8.80 -12.55 5.18
C LYS A 177 8.99 -12.75 6.68
N LYS A 178 8.09 -13.52 7.30
CA LYS A 178 8.30 -13.99 8.68
C LYS A 178 9.46 -14.99 8.70
N ARG A 179 10.29 -14.95 9.75
CA ARG A 179 11.41 -15.89 9.92
C ARG A 179 10.90 -17.33 9.83
N GLY A 180 11.51 -18.12 8.94
CA GLY A 180 11.14 -19.52 8.71
C GLY A 180 9.89 -19.74 7.84
N ALA A 181 9.15 -18.69 7.47
CA ALA A 181 7.99 -18.85 6.59
C ALA A 181 8.42 -19.19 5.16
N LYS A 182 7.70 -20.15 4.54
CA LYS A 182 7.88 -20.50 3.13
C LYS A 182 7.52 -19.31 2.23
N TYR A 183 6.37 -18.71 2.51
CA TYR A 183 5.79 -17.65 1.70
C TYR A 183 5.87 -16.28 2.37
N TRP A 184 5.66 -15.25 1.56
CA TRP A 184 5.63 -13.87 1.99
C TRP A 184 4.32 -13.50 2.70
N VAL A 185 4.33 -12.34 3.34
CA VAL A 185 3.20 -11.70 4.04
C VAL A 185 3.07 -10.26 3.60
N VAL A 186 1.85 -9.74 3.58
CA VAL A 186 1.58 -8.31 3.32
C VAL A 186 1.97 -7.48 4.56
N PRO A 187 2.74 -6.39 4.43
CA PRO A 187 3.13 -5.53 5.56
C PRO A 187 2.00 -4.57 5.98
N LEU A 188 0.85 -5.11 6.39
CA LEU A 188 -0.39 -4.36 6.63
C LEU A 188 -0.23 -3.13 7.53
N GLU A 189 0.58 -3.23 8.58
CA GLU A 189 0.75 -2.15 9.57
C GLU A 189 1.43 -0.89 8.99
N TYR A 190 2.24 -1.08 7.96
CA TYR A 190 3.07 -0.03 7.34
C TYR A 190 2.47 0.54 6.06
N LEU A 191 1.35 0.00 5.58
CA LEU A 191 0.70 0.50 4.37
C LEU A 191 -0.36 1.52 4.76
N ASP A 192 -0.14 2.78 4.39
CA ASP A 192 -1.22 3.76 4.33
C ASP A 192 -2.04 3.55 3.05
N ARG A 193 -3.07 4.36 2.83
CA ARG A 193 -3.97 4.18 1.68
C ARG A 193 -3.23 4.21 0.35
N GLU A 194 -2.32 5.17 0.14
CA GLU A 194 -1.59 5.32 -1.12
C GLU A 194 -0.60 4.18 -1.33
N ALA A 195 0.18 3.82 -0.32
CA ALA A 195 1.08 2.67 -0.40
C ALA A 195 0.32 1.35 -0.57
N ALA A 196 -0.87 1.21 0.01
CA ALA A 196 -1.73 0.04 -0.16
C ALA A 196 -2.24 -0.09 -1.61
N ILE A 197 -2.71 1.01 -2.20
CA ILE A 197 -3.15 1.04 -3.61
C ILE A 197 -1.99 0.68 -4.53
N GLU A 198 -0.81 1.26 -4.28
CA GLU A 198 0.39 0.97 -5.06
C GLU A 198 0.81 -0.50 -4.92
N PHE A 199 0.82 -1.01 -3.69
CA PHE A 199 1.13 -2.41 -3.41
C PHE A 199 0.17 -3.35 -4.16
N LEU A 200 -1.14 -3.11 -4.05
CA LEU A 200 -2.18 -3.91 -4.71
C LEU A 200 -2.06 -3.86 -6.23
N SER A 201 -1.87 -2.68 -6.80
CA SER A 201 -1.79 -2.48 -8.26
C SER A 201 -0.54 -3.11 -8.84
N PHE A 202 0.62 -2.95 -8.18
CA PHE A 202 1.87 -3.56 -8.65
C PHE A 202 1.87 -5.07 -8.45
N TYR A 203 1.36 -5.57 -7.32
CA TYR A 203 1.21 -7.01 -7.07
C TYR A 203 0.28 -7.65 -8.11
N TYR A 204 -0.88 -7.04 -8.38
CA TYR A 204 -1.82 -7.51 -9.39
C TYR A 204 -1.21 -7.48 -10.80
N SER A 205 -0.31 -6.53 -11.08
CA SER A 205 0.39 -6.48 -12.36
C SER A 205 1.37 -7.64 -12.56
N CYS A 206 1.85 -8.24 -11.47
CA CYS A 206 2.71 -9.41 -11.49
C CYS A 206 1.87 -10.69 -11.63
N ASP A 207 1.08 -11.02 -10.60
CA ASP A 207 0.42 -12.33 -10.46
C ASP A 207 -1.13 -12.24 -10.50
N GLY A 208 -1.68 -11.10 -10.93
CA GLY A 208 -3.11 -10.92 -11.10
C GLY A 208 -3.65 -11.48 -12.41
N SER A 209 -4.96 -11.68 -12.48
CA SER A 209 -5.68 -11.88 -13.73
C SER A 209 -7.12 -11.39 -13.62
N TYR A 210 -7.84 -11.47 -14.73
CA TYR A 210 -9.26 -11.12 -14.78
C TYR A 210 -10.07 -12.27 -15.42
N ASP A 211 -11.36 -12.28 -15.14
CA ASP A 211 -12.34 -13.00 -15.94
C ASP A 211 -13.29 -11.97 -16.56
N TYR A 212 -13.21 -11.85 -17.88
CA TYR A 212 -13.95 -10.86 -18.64
C TYR A 212 -14.73 -11.52 -19.76
N ARG A 213 -16.01 -11.80 -19.47
CA ARG A 213 -16.98 -12.39 -20.40
C ARG A 213 -18.26 -11.56 -20.31
N PRO A 214 -18.27 -10.32 -20.86
CA PRO A 214 -19.35 -9.36 -20.67
C PRO A 214 -20.71 -9.88 -21.16
N ARG A 215 -20.71 -10.67 -22.25
CA ARG A 215 -21.92 -11.35 -22.78
C ARG A 215 -22.51 -12.40 -21.82
N LYS A 216 -21.71 -12.94 -20.91
CA LYS A 216 -22.13 -13.87 -19.85
C LYS A 216 -22.31 -13.19 -18.50
N GLY A 217 -22.25 -11.85 -18.46
CA GLY A 217 -22.34 -11.07 -17.23
C GLY A 217 -21.08 -11.12 -16.33
N THR A 218 -20.02 -11.85 -16.71
CA THR A 218 -18.84 -12.02 -15.86
C THR A 218 -17.81 -10.92 -16.08
N ARG A 219 -17.49 -10.19 -15.00
CA ARG A 219 -16.44 -9.17 -14.92
C ARG A 219 -15.81 -9.27 -13.54
N GLU A 220 -14.57 -9.74 -13.48
CA GLU A 220 -13.93 -10.06 -12.21
C GLU A 220 -12.44 -9.72 -12.22
N ILE A 221 -11.95 -9.27 -11.08
CA ILE A 221 -10.54 -9.07 -10.78
C ILE A 221 -10.10 -10.20 -9.85
N ILE A 222 -9.01 -10.88 -10.20
CA ILE A 222 -8.55 -12.10 -9.54
C ILE A 222 -7.11 -11.90 -9.09
N PHE A 223 -6.90 -11.91 -7.78
CA PHE A 223 -5.57 -12.02 -7.18
C PHE A 223 -5.26 -13.49 -6.94
N LYS A 224 -4.02 -13.88 -7.21
CA LYS A 224 -3.59 -15.27 -7.10
C LYS A 224 -2.35 -15.41 -6.23
N SER A 225 -2.18 -16.56 -5.60
CA SER A 225 -0.95 -16.91 -4.86
C SER A 225 -0.96 -18.39 -4.44
N CYS A 226 0.23 -18.98 -4.28
CA CYS A 226 0.40 -20.24 -3.52
C CYS A 226 0.24 -20.05 -1.99
N SER A 227 0.17 -18.80 -1.52
CA SER A 227 0.06 -18.46 -0.10
C SER A 227 -1.33 -17.92 0.25
N LEU A 228 -2.12 -18.73 0.94
CA LEU A 228 -3.43 -18.30 1.45
C LEU A 228 -3.31 -17.12 2.42
N ASN A 229 -2.31 -17.14 3.31
CA ASN A 229 -2.04 -16.04 4.25
C ASN A 229 -1.75 -14.73 3.53
N ALA A 230 -1.06 -14.80 2.40
CA ALA A 230 -0.75 -13.63 1.62
C ALA A 230 -2.01 -13.03 0.99
N LEU A 231 -2.90 -13.87 0.45
CA LEU A 231 -4.20 -13.43 -0.06
C LEU A 231 -5.14 -12.91 1.03
N HIS A 232 -5.06 -13.42 2.27
CA HIS A 232 -5.76 -12.79 3.39
C HIS A 232 -5.25 -11.37 3.66
N GLY A 233 -3.95 -11.12 3.51
CA GLY A 233 -3.39 -9.77 3.54
C GLY A 233 -3.96 -8.88 2.43
N ILE A 234 -4.01 -9.38 1.20
CA ILE A 234 -4.63 -8.67 0.05
C ILE A 234 -6.10 -8.35 0.33
N LYS A 235 -6.88 -9.34 0.82
CA LYS A 235 -8.29 -9.18 1.21
C LYS A 235 -8.45 -8.05 2.24
N ARG A 236 -7.60 -8.03 3.27
CA ARG A 236 -7.62 -6.96 4.28
C ARG A 236 -7.34 -5.59 3.65
N LEU A 237 -6.36 -5.46 2.76
CA LEU A 237 -6.09 -4.18 2.09
C LEU A 237 -7.28 -3.70 1.24
N LEU A 238 -7.92 -4.62 0.51
CA LEU A 238 -9.13 -4.33 -0.28
C LEU A 238 -10.27 -3.81 0.61
N GLU A 239 -10.48 -4.45 1.75
CA GLU A 239 -11.56 -4.07 2.68
C GLU A 239 -11.24 -2.75 3.41
N THR A 240 -10.03 -2.58 3.93
CA THR A 240 -9.68 -1.44 4.79
C THR A 240 -9.39 -0.14 4.02
N HIS A 241 -8.78 -0.22 2.83
CA HIS A 241 -8.36 0.97 2.08
C HIS A 241 -9.22 1.28 0.87
N LEU A 242 -9.94 0.27 0.37
CA LEU A 242 -10.78 0.40 -0.82
C LEU A 242 -12.26 0.14 -0.52
N GLY A 243 -12.62 -0.37 0.66
CA GLY A 243 -13.99 -0.74 1.01
C GLY A 243 -14.60 -1.83 0.12
N ALA A 244 -13.77 -2.54 -0.65
CA ALA A 244 -14.19 -3.50 -1.65
C ALA A 244 -14.18 -4.91 -1.06
N GLU A 245 -15.32 -5.59 -1.13
CA GLU A 245 -15.43 -6.97 -0.68
C GLU A 245 -14.83 -7.94 -1.70
N SER A 246 -14.29 -9.05 -1.19
CA SER A 246 -13.72 -10.12 -2.00
C SER A 246 -14.02 -11.49 -1.40
N HIS A 247 -14.00 -12.53 -2.22
CA HIS A 247 -14.24 -13.90 -1.77
C HIS A 247 -13.21 -14.86 -2.36
N PHE A 248 -12.94 -15.95 -1.63
CA PHE A 248 -12.05 -17.00 -2.12
C PHE A 248 -12.81 -17.95 -3.04
N ARG A 249 -12.16 -18.35 -4.14
CA ARG A 249 -12.60 -19.50 -4.93
C ARG A 249 -11.93 -20.78 -4.44
N LYS A 250 -12.50 -21.92 -4.84
CA LYS A 250 -11.90 -23.23 -4.61
C LYS A 250 -10.44 -23.22 -5.14
N PRO A 251 -9.46 -23.67 -4.35
CA PRO A 251 -8.08 -23.73 -4.81
C PRO A 251 -7.94 -24.72 -5.96
N GLU A 252 -6.97 -24.44 -6.83
CA GLU A 252 -6.56 -25.35 -7.90
C GLU A 252 -5.24 -26.01 -7.54
N TYR A 253 -5.06 -27.27 -7.92
CA TYR A 253 -3.81 -27.97 -7.71
C TYR A 253 -2.94 -27.89 -8.98
N ASP A 254 -1.79 -27.22 -8.87
CA ASP A 254 -0.79 -27.21 -9.93
C ASP A 254 0.01 -28.53 -9.88
N LYS A 255 -0.39 -29.48 -10.74
CA LYS A 255 0.29 -30.78 -10.87
C LYS A 255 1.77 -30.67 -11.23
N ARG A 256 2.21 -29.60 -11.91
CA ARG A 256 3.61 -29.43 -12.31
C ARG A 256 4.48 -28.98 -11.16
N ARG A 257 3.94 -28.14 -10.28
CA ARG A 257 4.66 -27.61 -9.10
C ARG A 257 4.41 -28.43 -7.83
N GLY A 258 3.37 -29.26 -7.82
CA GLY A 258 2.95 -29.99 -6.62
C GLY A 258 2.38 -29.07 -5.54
N GLU A 259 1.77 -27.95 -5.92
CA GLU A 259 1.33 -26.90 -4.99
C GLU A 259 -0.15 -26.54 -5.20
N LEU A 260 -0.82 -26.19 -4.11
CA LEU A 260 -2.14 -25.56 -4.17
C LEU A 260 -2.02 -24.08 -4.50
N TYR A 261 -2.91 -23.62 -5.36
CA TYR A 261 -2.97 -22.26 -5.85
C TYR A 261 -4.33 -21.66 -5.52
N TYR A 262 -4.31 -20.55 -4.79
CA TYR A 262 -5.50 -19.90 -4.25
C TYR A 262 -5.87 -18.69 -5.11
N ARG A 263 -7.16 -18.36 -5.13
CA ARG A 263 -7.70 -17.23 -5.87
C ARG A 263 -8.62 -16.41 -4.99
N LEU A 264 -8.33 -15.11 -4.90
CA LEU A 264 -9.17 -14.12 -4.26
C LEU A 264 -9.81 -13.25 -5.34
N VAL A 265 -11.14 -13.18 -5.33
CA VAL A 265 -11.92 -12.57 -6.41
C VAL A 265 -12.66 -11.35 -5.90
N VAL A 266 -12.53 -10.24 -6.63
CA VAL A 266 -13.40 -9.08 -6.51
C VAL A 266 -14.35 -9.08 -7.70
N SER A 267 -15.64 -9.10 -7.42
CA SER A 267 -16.72 -9.13 -8.40
C SER A 267 -17.89 -8.29 -7.91
N ARG A 268 -18.93 -8.19 -8.75
CA ARG A 268 -20.08 -7.28 -8.62
C ARG A 268 -19.72 -5.83 -8.89
N VAL A 269 -20.67 -5.11 -9.48
CA VAL A 269 -20.48 -3.73 -9.94
C VAL A 269 -20.03 -2.80 -8.82
N ASP A 270 -20.64 -2.89 -7.63
CA ASP A 270 -20.33 -1.99 -6.51
C ASP A 270 -18.89 -2.14 -6.00
N ASN A 271 -18.39 -3.38 -5.87
CA ASN A 271 -17.01 -3.60 -5.41
C ASN A 271 -15.98 -3.18 -6.46
N LEU A 272 -16.28 -3.44 -7.74
CA LEU A 272 -15.44 -2.99 -8.85
C LEU A 272 -15.42 -1.46 -8.95
N ARG A 273 -16.57 -0.81 -8.77
CA ARG A 273 -16.67 0.65 -8.69
C ARG A 273 -15.78 1.21 -7.58
N LYS A 274 -15.86 0.65 -6.37
CA LYS A 274 -15.01 1.06 -5.23
C LYS A 274 -13.52 0.92 -5.52
N LEU A 275 -13.10 -0.20 -6.14
CA LEU A 275 -11.71 -0.40 -6.59
C LEU A 275 -11.23 0.75 -7.49
N PHE A 276 -11.97 1.03 -8.56
CA PHE A 276 -11.54 2.00 -9.56
C PHE A 276 -11.64 3.46 -9.09
N LEU A 277 -12.65 3.80 -8.28
CA LEU A 277 -12.76 5.13 -7.66
C LEU A 277 -11.57 5.46 -6.74
N HIS A 278 -10.91 4.43 -6.22
CA HIS A 278 -9.73 4.58 -5.38
C HIS A 278 -8.41 4.33 -6.12
N GLY A 279 -8.44 4.32 -7.45
CA GLY A 279 -7.23 4.30 -8.26
C GLY A 279 -6.54 2.95 -8.41
N PHE A 280 -7.19 1.84 -8.03
CA PHE A 280 -6.68 0.52 -8.35
C PHE A 280 -6.53 0.33 -9.87
N THR A 281 -5.41 -0.24 -10.29
CA THR A 281 -5.13 -0.51 -11.71
C THR A 281 -4.15 -1.68 -11.90
N SER A 282 -3.80 -1.95 -13.14
CA SER A 282 -2.60 -2.71 -13.50
C SER A 282 -1.68 -1.87 -14.36
N TYR A 283 -0.39 -1.99 -14.12
CA TYR A 283 0.68 -1.39 -14.90
C TYR A 283 1.15 -2.28 -16.06
N ARG A 284 0.59 -3.49 -16.16
CA ARG A 284 0.89 -4.44 -17.23
C ARG A 284 0.03 -4.15 -18.46
N THR A 285 0.66 -4.07 -19.62
CA THR A 285 0.02 -3.54 -20.84
C THR A 285 -1.18 -4.38 -21.29
N ASP A 286 -1.08 -5.70 -21.21
CA ASP A 286 -2.15 -6.64 -21.59
C ASP A 286 -3.35 -6.63 -20.62
N HIS A 287 -3.15 -6.23 -19.37
CA HIS A 287 -4.22 -6.04 -18.40
C HIS A 287 -4.99 -4.75 -18.64
N GLN A 288 -4.28 -3.65 -18.98
CA GLN A 288 -4.86 -2.31 -19.03
C GLN A 288 -6.08 -2.21 -19.95
N ARG A 289 -6.03 -2.80 -21.14
CA ARG A 289 -7.18 -2.77 -22.08
C ARG A 289 -8.45 -3.29 -21.43
N VAL A 290 -8.37 -4.48 -20.82
CA VAL A 290 -9.55 -5.13 -20.21
C VAL A 290 -9.97 -4.42 -18.92
N LEU A 291 -9.02 -3.99 -18.10
CA LEU A 291 -9.34 -3.23 -16.89
C LEU A 291 -10.05 -1.91 -17.21
N ASN A 292 -9.67 -1.21 -18.28
CA ASN A 292 -10.33 0.02 -18.70
C ASN A 292 -11.78 -0.24 -19.16
N GLU A 293 -12.05 -1.38 -19.79
CA GLU A 293 -13.43 -1.77 -20.12
C GLU A 293 -14.26 -2.11 -18.88
N ILE A 294 -13.69 -2.88 -17.93
CA ILE A 294 -14.36 -3.19 -16.67
C ILE A 294 -14.61 -1.90 -15.87
N LYS A 295 -13.64 -0.97 -15.85
CA LYS A 295 -13.75 0.33 -15.19
C LYS A 295 -14.88 1.16 -15.75
N ARG A 296 -14.92 1.38 -17.07
CA ARG A 296 -15.99 2.17 -17.72
C ARG A 296 -17.37 1.62 -17.39
N TRP A 297 -17.53 0.30 -17.50
CA TRP A 297 -18.77 -0.38 -17.12
C TRP A 297 -19.12 -0.18 -15.63
N ALA A 298 -18.15 -0.32 -14.71
CA ALA A 298 -18.40 -0.20 -13.28
C ALA A 298 -18.69 1.25 -12.84
N LEU A 299 -18.17 2.23 -13.56
CA LEU A 299 -18.37 3.67 -13.28
C LEU A 299 -19.60 4.25 -14.00
N GLY A 300 -20.21 3.51 -14.94
CA GLY A 300 -21.32 4.01 -15.75
C GLY A 300 -20.88 4.99 -16.84
N GLU A 301 -19.59 5.00 -17.18
CA GLU A 301 -19.02 5.79 -18.27
C GLU A 301 -19.36 5.06 -19.59
N SER A 302 -20.49 5.43 -20.18
CA SER A 302 -20.95 4.92 -21.49
C SER A 302 -20.70 5.97 -22.56
#